data_AF-L9Z2Z2-F1
#
_entry.id   AF-L9Z2Z2-F1
#
_cell.length_a   1.000
_cell.length_b   1.000
_cell.length_c   1.000
_cell.angle_alpha   90.00
_cell.angle_beta   90.00
_cell.angle_gamma   90.00
#
_symmetry.space_group_name_H-M   'P 1'
#
loop_
_entity.id
_entity.type
_entity.pdbx_description
1 polymer ?
#
loop_
_entity_poly.entity_id
_entity_poly.type
_entity_poly.pdbx_seq_one_letter_code
_entity_poly.pdbx_strand_id
1 'polypeptide(L)'
;MSDEEPQQTEWENEVGLSEETTYVALYPSRKHAEEWMEESEEQGYGSRSKYLYELIQEARAARQEGFLAYSQNESKVEELQLQVEQLQDDLEDARNSEPGEIDIEHEEFVTAFLTDRYQEFETILKEVTGSGVLTGIVKDAVEEQLFDLAEENKVEYKQGYGWRLTHDDADAEVVEA
;
A
#
# COMPACT_ATOMS: atom_id res chain seq x y z
N MET A 1 13.10 -47.81 -40.62
CA MET A 1 13.39 -46.42 -40.97
C MET A 1 13.01 -46.30 -42.43
N SER A 2 11.74 -46.00 -42.71
CA SER A 2 11.29 -45.74 -44.07
C SER A 2 11.22 -44.23 -44.17
N ASP A 3 12.14 -43.65 -44.93
CA ASP A 3 12.08 -42.27 -45.37
C ASP A 3 10.93 -42.18 -46.38
N GLU A 4 9.73 -41.86 -45.89
CA GLU A 4 8.62 -41.43 -46.75
C GLU A 4 8.83 -39.93 -47.02
N GLU A 5 9.35 -39.63 -48.22
CA GLU A 5 9.36 -38.27 -48.76
C GLU A 5 7.92 -37.71 -48.75
N PRO A 6 7.70 -36.48 -48.26
CA PRO A 6 6.36 -35.91 -48.22
C PRO A 6 5.86 -35.73 -49.66
N GLN A 7 4.83 -36.50 -50.02
CA GLN A 7 4.16 -36.38 -51.30
C GLN A 7 3.46 -35.01 -51.35
N GLN A 8 4.03 -34.11 -52.14
CA GLN A 8 3.48 -32.79 -52.38
C GLN A 8 2.05 -32.91 -52.92
N THR A 9 1.09 -32.33 -52.21
CA THR A 9 -0.34 -32.44 -52.56
C THR A 9 -0.71 -31.37 -53.58
N GLU A 10 -1.65 -31.66 -54.50
CA GLU A 10 -1.94 -30.83 -55.70
C GLU A 10 -2.22 -29.34 -55.39
N TRP A 11 -2.74 -29.02 -54.21
CA TRP A 11 -3.01 -27.64 -53.76
C TRP A 11 -1.74 -26.86 -53.36
N GLU A 12 -0.66 -27.52 -52.93
CA GLU A 12 0.60 -26.88 -52.53
C GLU A 12 1.32 -26.29 -53.75
N ASN A 13 1.26 -27.01 -54.88
CA ASN A 13 1.78 -26.56 -56.16
C ASN A 13 0.92 -25.45 -56.80
N GLU A 14 -0.40 -25.48 -56.60
CA GLU A 14 -1.33 -24.47 -57.16
C GLU A 14 -1.17 -23.11 -56.47
N VAL A 15 -0.81 -23.09 -55.19
CA VAL A 15 -0.69 -21.86 -54.37
C VAL A 15 0.76 -21.39 -54.21
N GLY A 16 1.75 -22.17 -54.69
CA GLY A 16 3.17 -21.80 -54.67
C GLY A 16 3.77 -21.76 -53.26
N LEU A 17 3.38 -22.70 -52.39
CA LEU A 17 3.83 -22.78 -51.00
C LEU A 17 5.02 -23.75 -50.85
N SER A 18 5.86 -23.52 -49.84
CA SER A 18 7.06 -24.35 -49.61
C SER A 18 6.69 -25.77 -49.18
N GLU A 19 7.60 -26.72 -49.46
CA GLU A 19 7.47 -28.13 -49.05
C GLU A 19 7.39 -28.34 -47.53
N GLU A 20 7.70 -27.30 -46.73
CA GLU A 20 7.58 -27.30 -45.27
C GLU A 20 6.22 -26.77 -44.79
N THR A 21 5.34 -26.37 -45.69
CA THR A 21 4.02 -25.84 -45.34
C THR A 21 3.05 -26.99 -45.11
N THR A 22 2.37 -27.00 -43.96
CA THR A 22 1.34 -28.00 -43.64
C THR A 22 -0.04 -27.35 -43.55
N TYR A 23 -1.05 -28.01 -44.11
CA TYR A 23 -2.44 -27.59 -43.98
C TYR A 23 -3.02 -27.94 -42.60
N VAL A 24 -3.69 -26.97 -41.98
CA VAL A 24 -4.42 -27.16 -40.71
C VAL A 24 -5.85 -26.67 -40.89
N ALA A 25 -6.81 -27.56 -40.64
CA ALA A 25 -8.23 -27.20 -40.62
C ALA A 25 -8.63 -26.64 -39.25
N LEU A 26 -9.27 -25.47 -39.26
CA LEU A 26 -9.89 -24.86 -38.08
C LEU A 26 -11.42 -24.85 -38.27
N TYR A 27 -12.16 -25.09 -37.18
CA TYR A 27 -13.63 -25.11 -37.18
C TYR A 27 -14.21 -23.99 -36.29
N PRO A 28 -14.03 -22.71 -36.64
CA PRO A 28 -14.67 -21.61 -35.94
C PRO A 28 -16.17 -21.53 -36.26
N SER A 29 -16.89 -20.70 -35.51
CA SER A 29 -18.26 -20.32 -35.90
C SER A 29 -18.24 -19.49 -37.19
N ARG A 30 -19.35 -19.50 -37.94
CA ARG A 30 -19.46 -18.75 -39.22
C ARG A 30 -19.17 -17.26 -39.04
N LYS A 31 -19.73 -16.68 -37.98
CA LYS A 31 -19.55 -15.26 -37.64
C LYS A 31 -18.06 -14.91 -37.49
N HIS A 32 -17.31 -15.70 -36.71
CA HIS A 32 -15.88 -15.44 -36.51
C HIS A 32 -15.08 -15.66 -37.79
N ALA A 33 -15.46 -16.62 -38.62
CA ALA A 33 -14.78 -16.87 -39.90
C ALA A 33 -14.97 -15.73 -40.91
N GLU A 34 -16.12 -15.05 -40.86
CA GLU A 34 -16.44 -13.85 -41.64
C GLU A 34 -15.72 -12.62 -41.07
N GLU A 35 -15.76 -12.41 -39.75
CA GLU A 35 -15.03 -11.32 -39.07
C GLU A 35 -13.54 -11.36 -39.40
N TRP A 36 -12.88 -12.53 -39.28
CA TRP A 36 -11.46 -12.65 -39.62
C TRP A 36 -11.15 -12.42 -41.11
N MET A 37 -12.14 -12.62 -41.99
CA MET A 37 -11.98 -12.32 -43.41
C MET A 37 -12.04 -10.81 -43.62
N GLU A 38 -13.04 -10.13 -43.05
CA GLU A 38 -13.18 -8.68 -43.10
C GLU A 38 -11.95 -7.98 -42.49
N GLU A 39 -11.53 -8.39 -41.29
CA GLU A 39 -10.33 -7.87 -40.62
C GLU A 39 -9.07 -8.06 -41.48
N SER A 40 -8.94 -9.22 -42.15
CA SER A 40 -7.80 -9.48 -43.02
C SER A 40 -7.77 -8.52 -44.22
N GLU A 41 -8.93 -8.23 -44.83
CA GLU A 41 -9.03 -7.30 -45.95
C GLU A 41 -8.78 -5.86 -45.51
N GLU A 42 -9.35 -5.44 -44.38
CA GLU A 42 -9.16 -4.10 -43.80
C GLU A 42 -7.70 -3.82 -43.46
N GLN A 43 -6.99 -4.83 -42.94
CA GLN A 43 -5.56 -4.72 -42.60
C GLN A 43 -4.64 -4.97 -43.81
N GLY A 44 -5.20 -5.17 -45.01
CA GLY A 44 -4.44 -5.28 -46.26
C GLY A 44 -3.78 -6.64 -46.48
N TYR A 45 -4.22 -7.69 -45.78
CA TYR A 45 -3.76 -9.05 -46.00
C TYR A 45 -4.38 -9.65 -47.26
N GLY A 46 -3.54 -10.33 -48.07
CA GLY A 46 -4.01 -11.03 -49.26
C GLY A 46 -4.70 -12.38 -48.99
N SER A 47 -4.71 -12.85 -47.73
CA SER A 47 -5.45 -14.05 -47.34
C SER A 47 -5.72 -14.11 -45.84
N ARG A 48 -6.86 -14.70 -45.47
CA ARG A 48 -7.23 -15.00 -44.09
C ARG A 48 -6.21 -15.92 -43.40
N SER A 49 -5.64 -16.88 -44.13
CA SER A 49 -4.63 -17.80 -43.57
C SER A 49 -3.37 -17.05 -43.13
N LYS A 50 -2.91 -16.05 -43.89
CA LYS A 50 -1.77 -15.23 -43.53
C LYS A 50 -2.07 -14.36 -42.30
N TYR A 51 -3.25 -13.73 -42.29
CA TYR A 51 -3.71 -12.93 -41.16
C TYR A 51 -3.73 -13.73 -39.85
N LEU A 52 -4.36 -14.92 -39.86
CA LEU A 52 -4.42 -15.79 -38.68
C LEU A 52 -3.04 -16.31 -38.25
N TYR A 53 -2.16 -16.60 -39.20
CA TYR A 53 -0.80 -17.03 -38.88
C TYR A 53 -0.01 -15.94 -38.14
N GLU A 54 -0.07 -14.70 -38.61
CA GLU A 54 0.62 -13.57 -37.95
C GLU A 54 0.05 -13.31 -36.55
N LEU A 55 -1.28 -13.31 -36.38
CA LEU A 55 -1.92 -13.19 -35.07
C LEU A 55 -1.46 -14.28 -34.09
N ILE A 56 -1.29 -15.53 -34.56
CA ILE A 56 -0.80 -16.62 -33.71
C ILE A 56 0.65 -16.36 -33.28
N GLN A 57 1.49 -15.85 -34.17
CA GLN A 57 2.89 -15.57 -33.86
C GLN A 57 3.03 -14.35 -32.95
N GLU A 58 2.23 -13.31 -33.16
CA GLU A 58 2.14 -12.16 -32.26
C GLU A 58 1.69 -12.60 -30.87
N ALA A 59 0.63 -13.40 -30.77
CA ALA A 59 0.17 -13.93 -29.49
C ALA A 59 1.24 -14.81 -28.81
N ARG A 60 2.05 -15.56 -29.57
CA ARG A 60 3.18 -16.33 -29.03
C ARG A 60 4.29 -15.42 -28.53
N ALA A 61 4.66 -14.39 -29.30
CA ALA A 61 5.66 -13.39 -28.89
C ALA A 61 5.21 -12.65 -27.62
N ALA A 62 3.95 -12.21 -27.57
CA ALA A 62 3.36 -11.55 -26.39
C ALA A 62 3.33 -12.45 -25.14
N ARG A 63 3.19 -13.77 -25.29
CA ARG A 63 3.33 -14.72 -24.17
C ARG A 63 4.78 -14.88 -23.75
N GLN A 64 5.71 -14.97 -24.70
CA GLN A 64 7.13 -15.15 -24.43
C GLN A 64 7.76 -13.91 -23.77
N GLU A 65 7.34 -12.72 -24.18
CA GLU A 65 7.75 -11.44 -23.60
C GLU A 65 6.98 -11.08 -22.31
N GLY A 66 6.05 -11.94 -21.88
CA GLY A 66 5.30 -11.73 -20.64
C GLY A 66 4.25 -10.62 -20.72
N PHE A 67 3.98 -10.04 -21.89
CA PHE A 67 2.99 -8.97 -22.08
C PHE A 67 1.58 -9.38 -21.65
N LEU A 68 1.21 -10.63 -21.88
CA LEU A 68 -0.06 -11.19 -21.38
C LEU A 68 -0.06 -11.52 -19.87
N ALA A 69 1.11 -11.63 -19.24
CA ALA A 69 1.22 -11.69 -17.78
C ALA A 69 1.12 -10.29 -17.17
N TYR A 70 1.60 -9.25 -17.87
CA TYR A 70 1.46 -7.85 -17.46
C TYR A 70 -0.01 -7.41 -17.38
N SER A 71 -0.87 -7.76 -18.34
CA SER A 71 -2.29 -7.38 -18.28
C SER A 71 -3.07 -8.07 -17.16
N GLN A 72 -2.73 -9.31 -16.80
CA GLN A 72 -3.30 -9.97 -15.61
C GLN A 72 -2.72 -9.40 -14.30
N ASN A 73 -1.47 -8.96 -14.33
CA ASN A 73 -0.83 -8.31 -13.19
C ASN A 73 -1.23 -6.86 -13.02
N GLU A 74 -1.75 -6.18 -14.04
CA GLU A 74 -2.16 -4.76 -13.95
C GLU A 74 -3.26 -4.57 -12.91
N SER A 75 -4.29 -5.43 -12.91
CA SER A 75 -5.30 -5.43 -11.86
C SER A 75 -4.73 -5.77 -10.48
N LYS A 76 -3.70 -6.62 -10.41
CA LYS A 76 -3.05 -6.94 -9.13
C LYS A 76 -2.15 -5.81 -8.64
N VAL A 77 -1.52 -5.08 -9.56
CA VAL A 77 -0.69 -3.91 -9.28
C VAL A 77 -1.56 -2.75 -8.82
N GLU A 78 -2.71 -2.51 -9.44
CA GLU A 78 -3.69 -1.53 -8.97
C GLU A 78 -4.22 -1.88 -7.57
N GLU A 79 -4.58 -3.15 -7.33
CA GLU A 79 -5.01 -3.61 -6.00
C GLU A 79 -3.91 -3.42 -4.95
N LEU A 80 -2.65 -3.76 -5.31
CA LEU A 80 -1.51 -3.57 -4.42
C LEU A 80 -1.17 -2.09 -4.19
N GLN A 81 -1.32 -1.23 -5.20
CA GLN A 81 -1.15 0.21 -5.06
C GLN A 81 -2.20 0.80 -4.11
N LEU A 82 -3.45 0.38 -4.25
CA LEU A 82 -4.54 0.80 -3.36
C LEU A 82 -4.30 0.32 -1.92
N GLN A 83 -3.78 -0.91 -1.75
CA GLN A 83 -3.38 -1.42 -0.43
C GLN A 83 -2.20 -0.64 0.16
N VAL A 84 -1.23 -0.24 -0.66
CA VAL A 84 -0.09 0.57 -0.20
C VAL A 84 -0.56 1.97 0.22
N GLU A 85 -1.43 2.60 -0.56
CA GLU A 85 -2.02 3.91 -0.22
C GLU A 85 -2.82 3.80 1.09
N GLN A 86 -3.66 2.78 1.22
CA GLN A 86 -4.43 2.57 2.44
C GLN A 86 -3.56 2.26 3.67
N LEU A 87 -2.48 1.49 3.52
CA LEU A 87 -1.52 1.25 4.60
C LEU A 87 -0.70 2.49 4.94
N GLN A 88 -0.46 3.39 3.99
CA GLN A 88 0.19 4.67 4.23
C GLN A 88 -0.73 5.62 4.97
N ASP A 89 -2.01 5.69 4.58
CA ASP A 89 -3.04 6.45 5.29
C ASP A 89 -3.22 5.91 6.71
N ASP A 90 -3.32 4.59 6.89
CA ASP A 90 -3.42 3.95 8.21
C ASP A 90 -2.20 4.26 9.09
N LEU A 91 -0.99 4.32 8.51
CA LEU A 91 0.23 4.69 9.22
C LEU A 91 0.27 6.18 9.55
N GLU A 92 -0.18 7.05 8.66
CA GLU A 92 -0.26 8.48 8.89
C GLU A 92 -1.32 8.81 9.94
N ASP A 93 -2.47 8.15 9.89
CA ASP A 93 -3.52 8.22 10.90
C ASP A 93 -3.04 7.65 12.22
N ALA A 94 -2.30 6.54 12.26
CA ALA A 94 -1.69 6.05 13.49
C ALA A 94 -0.67 7.06 14.06
N ARG A 95 0.15 7.68 13.20
CA ARG A 95 1.12 8.70 13.60
C ARG A 95 0.47 10.00 14.06
N ASN A 96 -0.72 10.33 13.56
CA ASN A 96 -1.44 11.57 13.86
C ASN A 96 -2.53 11.40 14.94
N SER A 97 -2.99 10.16 15.18
CA SER A 97 -4.01 9.84 16.20
C SER A 97 -3.43 9.68 17.60
N GLU A 98 -2.13 9.43 17.71
CA GLU A 98 -1.39 9.77 18.92
C GLU A 98 -0.91 11.22 18.76
N PRO A 99 -1.51 12.22 19.43
CA PRO A 99 -0.76 13.42 19.73
C PRO A 99 0.40 12.92 20.57
N GLY A 100 1.56 12.68 19.93
CA GLY A 100 2.69 11.98 20.53
C GLY A 100 2.80 12.36 21.99
N GLU A 101 2.40 11.43 22.85
CA GLU A 101 2.54 11.57 24.27
C GLU A 101 4.04 11.48 24.46
N ILE A 102 4.71 12.63 24.35
CA ILE A 102 6.14 12.72 24.56
C ILE A 102 6.31 12.45 26.04
N ASP A 103 6.42 11.17 26.37
CA ASP A 103 6.74 10.74 27.71
C ASP A 103 8.17 11.21 28.00
N ILE A 104 8.34 11.81 29.17
CA ILE A 104 9.63 12.30 29.67
C ILE A 104 10.61 11.12 29.77
N GLU A 105 10.11 9.89 29.85
CA GLU A 105 10.88 8.65 29.88
C GLU A 105 11.46 8.22 28.50
N HIS A 106 11.01 8.80 27.38
CA HIS A 106 11.51 8.43 26.06
C HIS A 106 12.88 9.06 25.71
N GLU A 107 13.77 8.26 25.10
CA GLU A 107 15.12 8.68 24.67
C GLU A 107 15.08 9.86 23.66
N GLU A 108 14.05 9.91 22.82
CA GLU A 108 13.84 10.98 21.85
C GLU A 108 13.65 12.36 22.52
N PHE A 109 13.05 12.39 23.70
CA PHE A 109 12.86 13.62 24.45
C PHE A 109 14.20 14.20 24.90
N VAL A 110 15.05 13.40 25.52
CA VAL A 110 16.35 13.86 26.04
C VAL A 110 17.29 14.22 24.89
N THR A 111 17.32 13.42 23.83
CA THR A 111 18.20 13.66 22.67
C THR A 111 17.86 14.93 21.90
N ALA A 112 16.61 15.40 21.92
CA ALA A 112 16.22 16.67 21.30
C ALA A 112 16.90 17.90 21.94
N PHE A 113 17.32 17.82 23.21
CA PHE A 113 18.01 18.89 23.93
C PHE A 113 19.53 18.70 24.02
N LEU A 114 20.05 17.57 23.56
CA LEU A 114 21.47 17.30 23.52
C LEU A 114 22.10 17.92 22.27
N THR A 115 23.34 18.39 22.39
CA THR A 115 24.15 18.89 21.27
C THR A 115 25.39 18.05 21.06
N ASP A 116 26.11 18.26 19.94
CA ASP A 116 27.37 17.58 19.61
C ASP A 116 28.53 17.87 20.59
N ARG A 117 28.28 18.63 21.67
CA ARG A 117 29.29 19.02 22.67
C ARG A 117 28.86 18.50 24.04
N TYR A 118 29.86 18.21 24.87
CA TYR A 118 29.63 17.87 26.27
C TYR A 118 28.92 19.03 27.00
N GLN A 119 27.74 18.75 27.55
CA GLN A 119 26.94 19.67 28.36
C GLN A 119 26.84 19.12 29.78
N GLU A 120 26.76 20.01 30.76
CA GLU A 120 26.48 19.63 32.15
C GLU A 120 24.99 19.31 32.31
N PHE A 121 24.69 18.30 33.13
CA PHE A 121 23.32 17.85 33.39
C PHE A 121 22.37 18.99 33.81
N GLU A 122 22.84 19.89 34.69
CA GLU A 122 22.08 21.06 35.15
C GLU A 122 21.72 22.04 34.02
N THR A 123 22.57 22.12 32.98
CA THR A 123 22.32 22.98 31.82
C THR A 123 21.20 22.39 30.96
N ILE A 124 21.23 21.08 30.75
CA ILE A 124 20.19 20.35 30.01
C ILE A 124 18.85 20.47 30.74
N LEU A 125 18.82 20.22 32.05
CA LEU A 125 17.60 20.36 32.86
C LEU A 125 16.98 21.76 32.77
N LYS A 126 17.81 22.81 32.76
CA LYS A 126 17.34 24.19 32.65
C LYS A 126 16.78 24.51 31.27
N GLU A 127 17.36 23.96 30.20
CA GLU A 127 16.82 24.11 28.85
C GLU A 127 15.49 23.35 28.70
N VAL A 128 15.42 22.13 29.21
CA VAL A 128 14.20 21.30 29.17
C VAL A 128 13.06 21.98 29.93
N THR A 129 13.29 22.43 31.16
CA THR A 129 12.28 23.15 31.96
C THR A 129 11.97 24.55 31.44
N GLY A 130 12.96 25.24 30.84
CA GLY A 130 12.79 26.56 30.24
C GLY A 130 12.08 26.55 28.88
N SER A 131 12.05 25.40 28.19
CA SER A 131 11.43 25.26 26.87
C SER A 131 9.90 25.31 26.90
N GLY A 132 9.29 25.07 28.07
CA GLY A 132 7.84 24.98 28.22
C GLY A 132 7.22 23.69 27.67
N VAL A 133 7.99 22.80 27.06
CA VAL A 133 7.53 21.49 26.58
C VAL A 133 7.08 20.61 27.75
N LEU A 134 7.86 20.59 28.83
CA LEU A 134 7.48 19.95 30.10
C LEU A 134 6.16 20.50 30.66
N THR A 135 5.90 21.81 30.50
CA THR A 135 4.66 22.41 31.00
C THR A 135 3.43 21.89 30.26
N GLY A 136 3.56 21.61 28.97
CA GLY A 136 2.49 20.98 28.17
C GLY A 136 2.24 19.54 28.62
N ILE A 137 3.29 18.73 28.66
CA ILE A 137 3.22 17.32 29.08
C ILE A 137 2.65 17.19 30.50
N VAL A 138 3.16 17.98 31.45
CA VAL A 138 2.69 17.98 32.83
C VAL A 138 1.25 18.50 32.92
N LYS A 139 0.85 19.48 32.12
CA LYS A 139 -0.52 19.99 32.11
C LYS A 139 -1.48 18.88 31.68
N ASP A 140 -1.17 18.18 30.60
CA ASP A 140 -2.06 17.18 30.03
C ASP A 140 -2.18 15.96 30.96
N ALA A 141 -1.06 15.49 31.52
CA ALA A 141 -1.05 14.42 32.53
C ALA A 141 -1.81 14.79 33.81
N VAL A 142 -1.68 16.03 34.29
CA VAL A 142 -2.41 16.52 35.46
C VAL A 142 -3.90 16.71 35.16
N GLU A 143 -4.24 17.16 33.95
CA GLU A 143 -5.63 17.33 33.51
C GLU A 143 -6.35 15.98 33.47
N GLU A 144 -5.74 14.96 32.87
CA GLU A 144 -6.25 13.58 32.85
C GLU A 144 -6.43 13.02 34.27
N GLN A 145 -5.41 13.10 35.13
CA GLN A 145 -5.52 12.65 36.52
C GLN A 145 -6.60 13.39 37.32
N LEU A 146 -6.79 14.68 37.07
CA LEU A 146 -7.84 15.46 37.73
C LEU A 146 -9.24 15.03 37.28
N PHE A 147 -9.40 14.67 36.00
CA PHE A 147 -10.65 14.10 35.50
C PHE A 147 -10.93 12.73 36.13
N ASP A 148 -9.95 11.84 36.20
CA ASP A 148 -10.09 10.53 36.84
C ASP A 148 -10.45 10.65 38.33
N LEU A 149 -9.73 11.52 39.06
CA LEU A 149 -10.01 11.78 40.47
C LEU A 149 -11.40 12.41 40.70
N ALA A 150 -11.93 13.15 39.72
CA ALA A 150 -13.27 13.72 39.79
C ALA A 150 -14.34 12.67 39.54
N GLU A 151 -14.12 11.73 38.62
CA GLU A 151 -14.98 10.56 38.42
C GLU A 151 -15.04 9.70 39.70
N GLU A 152 -13.92 9.58 40.42
CA GLU A 152 -13.83 8.92 41.72
C GLU A 152 -14.39 9.75 42.90
N ASN A 153 -14.94 10.95 42.66
CA ASN A 153 -15.44 11.92 43.65
C ASN A 153 -14.40 12.38 44.70
N LYS A 154 -13.10 12.24 44.42
CA LYS A 154 -12.01 12.70 45.30
C LYS A 154 -11.67 14.17 45.11
N VAL A 155 -12.01 14.74 43.94
CA VAL A 155 -11.85 16.17 43.66
C VAL A 155 -13.12 16.77 43.07
N GLU A 156 -13.35 18.05 43.34
CA GLU A 156 -14.45 18.85 42.80
C GLU A 156 -13.89 20.02 41.97
N TYR A 157 -14.52 20.28 40.83
CA TYR A 157 -14.21 21.43 39.99
C TYR A 157 -15.26 22.54 40.15
N LYS A 158 -14.80 23.77 40.38
CA LYS A 158 -15.67 24.96 40.35
C LYS A 158 -15.13 26.02 39.40
N GLN A 159 -15.96 26.40 38.44
CA GLN A 159 -15.64 27.45 37.47
C GLN A 159 -15.25 28.76 38.17
N GLY A 160 -14.05 29.26 37.89
CA GLY A 160 -13.48 30.48 38.50
C GLY A 160 -12.70 30.26 39.80
N TYR A 161 -12.72 29.06 40.40
CA TYR A 161 -11.96 28.70 41.60
C TYR A 161 -10.96 27.56 41.38
N GLY A 162 -11.18 26.72 40.35
CA GLY A 162 -10.31 25.60 40.02
C GLY A 162 -10.73 24.30 40.70
N TRP A 163 -9.76 23.41 40.90
CA TRP A 163 -9.93 22.08 41.47
C TRP A 163 -9.70 22.09 42.98
N ARG A 164 -10.48 21.31 43.73
CA ARG A 164 -10.34 21.15 45.18
C ARG A 164 -10.55 19.69 45.57
N LEU A 165 -9.74 19.17 46.50
CA LEU A 165 -10.00 17.87 47.14
C LEU A 165 -11.31 17.90 47.95
N THR A 166 -12.13 16.88 47.78
CA THR A 166 -13.30 16.64 48.63
C THR A 166 -12.84 16.19 50.02
N HIS A 167 -13.58 16.54 51.06
CA HIS A 167 -13.12 16.39 52.45
C HIS A 167 -13.14 14.95 53.00
N ASP A 168 -13.51 13.94 52.22
CA ASP A 168 -13.46 12.54 52.71
C ASP A 168 -12.03 11.98 52.83
N ASP A 169 -11.04 12.53 52.09
CA ASP A 169 -9.62 12.15 52.22
C ASP A 169 -8.79 13.14 53.06
N ALA A 170 -9.34 14.32 53.40
CA ALA A 170 -8.64 15.29 54.24
C ALA A 170 -8.64 14.91 55.74
N ASP A 171 -9.56 14.04 56.16
CA ASP A 171 -9.68 13.56 57.55
C ASP A 171 -9.01 12.18 57.77
N ALA A 172 -8.33 11.61 56.78
CA ALA A 172 -7.60 10.33 56.92
C ALA A 172 -6.17 10.46 57.47
N GLU A 173 -5.63 11.68 57.62
CA GLU A 173 -4.37 11.96 58.33
C GLU A 173 -4.54 13.01 59.44
N VAL A 174 -5.49 12.77 60.35
CA VAL A 174 -5.32 13.25 61.73
C VAL A 174 -5.57 12.08 62.68
N VAL A 175 -4.58 11.20 62.78
CA VAL A 175 -4.44 10.36 63.97
C VAL A 175 -3.08 10.69 64.57
N GLU A 176 -3.11 11.57 65.58
CA GLU A 176 -2.04 11.68 66.56
C GLU A 176 -1.70 10.29 67.13
N ALA A 177 -0.42 9.92 67.09
CA ALA A 177 0.29 9.22 68.16
C ALA A 177 1.81 9.30 67.94
#